data_AF-A0A821EAH8-F1
#
_entry.id   AF-A0A821EAH8-F1
#
_cell.length_a   1.000
_cell.length_b   1.000
_cell.length_c   1.000
_cell.angle_alpha   90.00
_cell.angle_beta   90.00
_cell.angle_gamma   90.00
#
_symmetry.space_group_name_H-M   'P 1'
#
loop_
_entity.id
_entity.type
_entity.pdbx_description
1 polymer ?
#
loop_
_entity_poly.entity_id
_entity_poly.type
_entity_poly.pdbx_seq_one_letter_code
_entity_poly.pdbx_strand_id
1 'polypeptide(L)'
;MHNRKQTDHEVSDNDLQKPNIYNQYLPYYESIKRQSLESFEEICENLSRLIQSQELQPGFPLWSSKLQNFISLYGFSFTKSNHI
;
A
#
# COMPACT_ATOMS: atom_id res chain seq x y z
N MET A 1 -15.67 16.04 -17.88
CA MET A 1 -14.24 16.03 -17.53
C MET A 1 -14.13 16.05 -16.01
N HIS A 2 -14.10 14.88 -15.39
CA HIS A 2 -13.98 14.76 -13.93
C HIS A 2 -12.53 15.09 -13.53
N ASN A 3 -12.33 16.31 -13.06
CA ASN A 3 -11.12 16.75 -12.39
C ASN A 3 -11.00 15.99 -11.06
N ARG A 4 -10.49 14.76 -11.09
CA ARG A 4 -9.85 14.15 -9.92
C ARG A 4 -8.54 14.89 -9.76
N LYS A 5 -8.59 16.09 -9.16
CA LYS A 5 -7.39 16.69 -8.58
C LYS A 5 -6.90 15.69 -7.55
N GLN A 6 -5.86 14.95 -7.93
CA GLN A 6 -4.96 14.25 -7.04
C GLN A 6 -4.65 15.21 -5.89
N THR A 7 -5.28 14.96 -4.75
CA THR A 7 -4.67 15.28 -3.48
C THR A 7 -3.52 14.30 -3.37
N ASP A 8 -2.39 14.61 -4.02
CA ASP A 8 -1.09 14.05 -3.67
C ASP A 8 -0.76 14.63 -2.29
N HIS A 9 -1.45 14.12 -1.28
CA HIS A 9 -1.01 14.28 0.09
C HIS A 9 0.27 13.47 0.13
N GLU A 10 1.42 14.14 -0.01
CA GLU A 10 2.71 13.52 0.23
C GLU A 10 2.64 12.91 1.62
N VAL A 11 2.47 11.59 1.69
CA VAL A 11 2.38 10.87 2.96
C VAL A 11 3.75 11.05 3.61
N SER A 12 3.78 11.89 4.65
CA SER A 12 4.98 12.14 5.41
C SER A 12 5.32 10.87 6.16
N ASP A 13 6.60 10.61 6.42
CA ASP A 13 7.01 9.42 7.19
C ASP A 13 6.38 9.43 8.60
N ASN A 14 6.00 10.61 9.11
CA ASN A 14 5.29 10.78 10.37
C ASN A 14 3.84 10.27 10.35
N ASP A 15 3.22 10.17 9.17
CA ASP A 15 1.84 9.71 9.01
C ASP A 15 1.76 8.18 8.95
N LEU A 16 2.90 7.51 8.73
CA LEU A 16 3.01 6.06 8.65
C LEU A 16 2.97 5.44 10.05
N GLN A 17 2.22 4.34 10.20
CA GLN A 17 2.04 3.76 11.53
C GLN A 17 3.28 3.04 12.07
N LYS A 18 3.84 2.11 11.31
CA LYS A 18 5.02 1.33 11.73
C LYS A 18 5.80 0.84 10.50
N PRO A 19 6.45 1.75 9.76
CA PRO A 19 7.30 1.35 8.64
C PRO A 19 8.50 0.54 9.14
N ASN A 20 9.06 -0.29 8.26
CA ASN A 20 10.27 -1.05 8.53
C ASN A 20 11.46 -0.09 8.66
N ILE A 21 11.94 0.08 9.89
CA ILE A 21 13.02 1.00 10.25
C ILE A 21 14.33 0.72 9.50
N TYR A 22 14.53 -0.48 8.95
CA TYR A 22 15.78 -0.79 8.26
C TYR A 22 15.82 -0.21 6.85
N ASN A 23 14.66 0.02 6.24
CA ASN A 23 14.58 0.52 4.87
C ASN A 23 15.14 1.94 4.74
N GLN A 24 15.06 2.76 5.81
CA GLN A 24 15.60 4.13 5.83
C GLN A 24 17.14 4.19 5.70
N TYR A 25 17.84 3.10 6.01
CA TYR A 25 19.30 3.03 5.93
C TYR A 25 19.79 2.51 4.57
N LEU A 26 18.88 2.16 3.67
CA LEU A 26 19.25 1.67 2.34
C LEU A 26 19.58 2.87 1.43
N PRO A 27 20.60 2.76 0.55
CA PRO A 27 20.97 3.83 -0.38
C PRO A 27 19.86 4.27 -1.34
N TYR A 28 18.82 3.45 -1.46
CA TYR A 28 17.67 3.61 -2.36
C TYR A 28 16.35 3.73 -1.57
N TYR A 29 16.38 4.28 -0.35
CA TYR A 29 15.20 4.48 0.48
C TYR A 29 14.05 5.22 -0.24
N GLU A 30 14.36 6.30 -0.96
CA GLU A 30 13.35 7.07 -1.71
C GLU A 30 12.61 6.22 -2.75
N SER A 31 13.34 5.31 -3.42
CA SER A 31 12.72 4.42 -4.39
C SER A 31 11.86 3.35 -3.72
N ILE A 32 12.25 2.88 -2.53
CA ILE A 32 11.45 1.98 -1.69
C ILE A 32 10.17 2.67 -1.22
N LYS A 33 10.27 3.92 -0.78
CA LYS A 33 9.11 4.70 -0.33
C LYS A 33 8.07 4.80 -1.44
N ARG A 34 8.48 5.21 -2.64
CA ARG A 34 7.60 5.26 -3.82
C ARG A 34 7.01 3.89 -4.16
N GLN A 35 7.85 2.86 -4.25
CA GLN A 35 7.39 1.50 -4.56
C GLN A 35 6.39 0.97 -3.52
N SER A 36 6.57 1.31 -2.25
CA SER A 36 5.63 0.91 -1.19
C SER A 36 4.27 1.57 -1.36
N LEU A 37 4.22 2.85 -1.72
CA LEU A 37 2.97 3.55 -1.99
C LEU A 37 2.25 2.92 -3.20
N GLU A 38 2.96 2.75 -4.32
CA GLU A 38 2.42 2.16 -5.54
C GLU A 38 1.91 0.72 -5.29
N SER A 39 2.68 -0.09 -4.56
CA SER A 39 2.29 -1.47 -4.21
C SER A 39 1.05 -1.50 -3.33
N PHE A 40 0.96 -0.61 -2.35
CA PHE A 40 -0.18 -0.54 -1.44
C PHE A 40 -1.46 -0.14 -2.19
N GLU A 41 -1.36 0.89 -3.05
CA GLU A 41 -2.46 1.32 -3.92
C GLU A 41 -2.93 0.20 -4.85
N GLU A 42 -2.00 -0.52 -5.49
CA GLU A 42 -2.33 -1.67 -6.34
C GLU A 42 -3.09 -2.75 -5.56
N ILE A 43 -2.62 -3.10 -4.36
CA ILE A 43 -3.26 -4.12 -3.51
C ILE A 43 -4.68 -3.68 -3.13
N CYS A 44 -4.85 -2.44 -2.68
CA CYS A 44 -6.15 -1.91 -2.28
C CYS A 44 -7.12 -1.82 -3.46
N GLU A 45 -6.66 -1.37 -4.63
CA GLU A 45 -7.49 -1.30 -5.83
C GLU A 45 -8.00 -2.69 -6.23
N ASN A 46 -7.10 -3.68 -6.27
CA ASN A 46 -7.46 -5.02 -6.69
C ASN A 46 -8.36 -5.73 -5.66
N LEU A 47 -8.11 -5.57 -4.37
CA LEU A 47 -9.02 -6.08 -3.33
C LEU A 47 -10.43 -5.46 -3.45
N SER A 48 -10.50 -4.14 -3.66
CA SER A 48 -11.77 -3.43 -3.85
C SER A 48 -12.51 -3.93 -5.09
N ARG A 49 -11.78 -4.14 -6.20
CA ARG A 49 -12.31 -4.65 -7.46
C ARG A 49 -12.86 -6.07 -7.29
N LEU A 50 -12.14 -6.95 -6.60
CA LEU A 50 -12.60 -8.32 -6.34
C LEU A 50 -13.88 -8.36 -5.51
N ILE A 51 -13.98 -7.52 -4.47
CA ILE A 51 -15.18 -7.40 -3.65
C ILE A 51 -16.37 -6.93 -4.49
N GLN A 52 -16.17 -5.92 -5.35
CA GLN A 52 -17.20 -5.42 -6.26
C GLN A 52 -17.66 -6.49 -7.26
N SER A 53 -16.73 -7.28 -7.79
CA SER A 53 -17.00 -8.35 -8.74
C SER A 53 -17.54 -9.64 -8.10
N GLN A 54 -17.57 -9.74 -6.77
CA GLN A 54 -17.92 -10.96 -6.02
C GLN A 54 -17.03 -12.18 -6.35
N GLU A 55 -15.86 -11.96 -6.96
CA GLU A 55 -14.90 -13.01 -7.33
C GLU A 55 -13.93 -13.27 -6.18
N LEU A 56 -14.41 -13.91 -5.12
CA LEU A 56 -13.58 -14.21 -3.95
C LEU A 56 -12.54 -15.31 -4.21
N GLN A 57 -12.69 -16.13 -5.26
CA GLN A 57 -11.71 -17.15 -5.66
C GLN A 57 -11.52 -17.11 -7.18
N PRO A 58 -10.29 -17.16 -7.70
CA PRO A 58 -8.99 -17.32 -7.02
C PRO A 58 -8.30 -16.01 -6.59
N GLY A 59 -8.94 -14.86 -6.81
CA GLY A 59 -8.29 -13.54 -6.68
C GLY A 59 -7.97 -13.14 -5.24
N PHE A 60 -8.89 -13.37 -4.29
CA PHE A 60 -8.71 -12.87 -2.92
C PHE A 60 -7.47 -13.45 -2.21
N PRO A 61 -7.21 -14.78 -2.22
CA PRO A 61 -6.00 -15.34 -1.61
C PRO A 61 -4.69 -14.78 -2.19
N LEU A 62 -4.68 -14.45 -3.48
CA LEU A 62 -3.49 -13.88 -4.14
C LEU A 62 -3.17 -12.49 -3.57
N TRP A 63 -4.17 -11.60 -3.52
CA TRP A 63 -3.97 -10.23 -3.06
C TRP A 63 -3.82 -10.13 -1.54
N SER A 64 -4.45 -11.02 -0.77
CA SER A 64 -4.17 -11.13 0.67
C SER A 64 -2.73 -11.61 0.94
N SER A 65 -2.22 -12.56 0.15
CA SER A 65 -0.82 -12.98 0.22
C SER A 65 0.14 -11.87 -0.17
N LYS A 66 -0.18 -11.09 -1.22
CA LYS A 66 0.58 -9.88 -1.59
C LYS A 66 0.59 -8.85 -0.46
N LEU A 67 -0.54 -8.62 0.22
CA LEU A 67 -0.59 -7.74 1.40
C LEU A 67 0.27 -8.25 2.55
N GLN A 68 0.26 -9.56 2.81
CA GLN A 68 1.10 -10.16 3.84
C GLN A 68 2.60 -9.96 3.52
N ASN A 69 2.99 -10.15 2.25
CA ASN A 69 4.36 -9.90 1.79
C ASN A 69 4.72 -8.41 1.87
N PHE A 70 3.79 -7.51 1.51
CA PHE A 70 3.96 -6.07 1.66
C PHE A 70 4.27 -5.71 3.11
N ILE A 71 3.48 -6.19 4.08
CA ILE A 71 3.69 -5.93 5.51
C ILE A 71 5.04 -6.51 5.96
N SER A 72 5.44 -7.68 5.45
CA SER A 72 6.72 -8.28 5.79
C SER A 72 7.92 -7.48 5.28
N LEU A 73 7.81 -6.83 4.11
CA LEU A 73 8.91 -6.09 3.49
C LEU A 73 8.99 -4.65 3.99
N TYR A 74 7.85 -3.97 4.00
CA TYR A 74 7.78 -2.53 4.27
C TYR A 74 7.28 -2.22 5.69
N GLY A 75 6.72 -3.19 6.41
CA GLY A 75 6.01 -2.92 7.65
C GLY A 75 4.61 -2.35 7.39
N PHE A 76 4.05 -1.65 8.38
CA PHE A 76 2.80 -0.92 8.26
C PHE A 76 3.09 0.47 7.65
N SER A 77 3.59 0.50 6.41
CA SER A 77 3.87 1.71 5.63
C SER A 77 2.59 2.29 5.01
N PHE A 78 1.57 2.51 5.83
CA PHE A 78 0.34 3.17 5.47
C PHE A 78 -0.21 3.93 6.68
N THR A 79 -1.15 4.84 6.43
CA THR A 79 -1.76 5.65 7.48
C THR A 79 -2.64 4.82 8.40
N LYS A 80 -2.91 5.33 9.60
CA LYS A 80 -3.86 4.70 10.53
C LYS A 80 -5.25 4.55 9.92
N SER A 81 -5.67 5.49 9.06
CA SER A 81 -6.96 5.42 8.37
C SER A 81 -7.01 4.27 7.35
N ASN A 82 -5.89 3.94 6.72
CA ASN A 82 -5.80 2.84 5.78
C ASN A 82 -5.66 1.46 6.46
N HIS A 83 -5.21 1.44 7.71
CA HIS A 83 -5.19 0.23 8.52
C HIS A 83 -6.61 -0.21 8.93
N ILE A 84 -7.44 0.76 9.31
CA ILE A 84 -8.83 0.52 9.74
C ILE A 84 -9.67 0.14 8.52
#